data_AF-A0A8X6N3T5-F1
#
_entry.id   AF-A0A8X6N3T5-F1
#
_cell.length_a   1.000
_cell.length_b   1.000
_cell.length_c   1.000
_cell.angle_alpha   90.00
_cell.angle_beta   90.00
_cell.angle_gamma   90.00
#
_symmetry.space_group_name_H-M   'P 1'
#
loop_
_entity.id
_entity.type
_entity.pdbx_description
1 polymer ?
#
loop_
_entity_poly.entity_id
_entity_poly.type
_entity_poly.pdbx_seq_one_letter_code
_entity_poly.pdbx_strand_id
1 'polypeptide(L)'
;MVNSLRQVKHYLDRGANALESDVQFNPDGSVREVFHGFPCDCFRICHRRAILSDYLQHVREITDPNIEDSYYEKMLLQFLDLKLSSSNNKRESGRDLAKHVLEHLWSKDGNRKQEVSDRL
;
A
#
# COMPACT_ATOMS: atom_id res chain seq x y z
N MET A 1 -8.09 -5.95 -6.19
CA MET A 1 -7.06 -6.33 -5.20
C MET A 1 -5.75 -6.67 -5.86
N VAL A 2 -4.74 -5.83 -5.66
CA VAL A 2 -3.38 -5.88 -6.21
C VAL A 2 -2.45 -5.91 -5.00
N ASN A 3 -2.14 -7.12 -4.53
CA ASN A 3 -1.51 -7.32 -3.23
C ASN A 3 -0.07 -7.82 -3.35
N SER A 4 0.53 -7.74 -4.53
CA SER A 4 1.93 -8.12 -4.74
C SER A 4 2.55 -7.27 -5.84
N LEU A 5 3.86 -7.05 -5.75
CA LEU A 5 4.61 -6.20 -6.69
C LEU A 5 4.43 -6.65 -8.14
N ARG A 6 4.44 -7.96 -8.39
CA ARG A 6 4.25 -8.51 -9.75
C ARG A 6 2.89 -8.18 -10.35
N GLN A 7 1.86 -7.93 -9.53
CA GLN A 7 0.53 -7.59 -10.03
C GLN A 7 0.40 -6.13 -10.42
N VAL A 8 1.26 -5.24 -9.90
CA VAL A 8 1.22 -3.80 -10.17
C VAL A 8 1.37 -3.55 -11.67
N LYS A 9 2.53 -3.90 -12.25
CA LYS A 9 2.74 -3.79 -13.71
C LYS A 9 1.72 -4.61 -14.50
N HIS A 10 1.41 -5.83 -14.06
CA HIS A 10 0.45 -6.71 -14.75
C HIS A 10 -0.90 -6.04 -15.03
N TYR A 11 -1.48 -5.33 -14.05
CA TYR A 11 -2.78 -4.67 -14.22
C TYR A 11 -2.66 -3.30 -14.89
N LEU A 12 -1.58 -2.55 -14.66
CA LEU A 12 -1.32 -1.28 -15.36
C LEU A 12 -1.13 -1.50 -16.87
N ASP A 13 -0.38 -2.53 -17.27
CA ASP A 13 -0.19 -2.92 -18.67
C ASP A 13 -1.51 -3.35 -19.36
N ARG A 14 -2.55 -3.66 -18.56
CA ARG A 14 -3.89 -4.03 -19.03
C ARG A 14 -4.87 -2.85 -19.02
N GLY A 15 -4.38 -1.64 -18.74
CA GLY A 15 -5.15 -0.40 -18.85
C GLY A 15 -5.76 0.10 -17.54
N ALA A 16 -5.42 -0.48 -16.39
CA ALA A 16 -5.79 0.10 -15.11
C ALA A 16 -5.10 1.46 -14.91
N ASN A 17 -5.83 2.44 -14.37
CA ASN A 17 -5.32 3.75 -13.94
C ASN A 17 -5.38 3.94 -12.41
N ALA A 18 -5.99 3.00 -11.71
CA ALA A 18 -6.04 2.92 -10.27
C ALA A 18 -5.81 1.47 -9.83
N LEU A 19 -5.12 1.30 -8.71
CA LEU A 19 -4.90 0.00 -8.08
C LEU A 19 -5.53 0.02 -6.70
N GLU A 20 -6.15 -1.09 -6.32
CA GLU A 20 -6.71 -1.28 -4.99
C GLU A 20 -5.95 -2.43 -4.30
N SER A 21 -5.56 -2.23 -3.05
CA SER A 21 -4.74 -3.17 -2.27
C SER A 21 -5.24 -3.31 -0.84
N ASP A 22 -5.29 -4.54 -0.36
CA ASP A 22 -5.76 -4.86 0.99
C ASP A 22 -4.64 -4.71 2.01
N VAL A 23 -4.85 -3.90 3.06
CA VAL A 23 -3.90 -3.75 4.17
C VAL A 23 -4.45 -4.42 5.41
N GLN A 24 -3.73 -5.42 5.92
CA GLN A 24 -4.07 -6.09 7.17
C GLN A 24 -3.34 -5.45 8.35
N PHE A 25 -3.97 -5.56 9.52
CA PHE A 25 -3.44 -5.05 10.77
C PHE A 25 -3.39 -6.16 11.81
N ASN A 26 -2.41 -6.07 12.71
CA ASN A 26 -2.36 -6.87 13.92
C ASN A 26 -3.37 -6.34 14.96
N PRO A 27 -3.70 -7.14 16.00
CA PRO A 27 -4.63 -6.70 17.05
C PRO A 27 -4.21 -5.42 17.78
N ASP A 28 -2.91 -5.16 17.91
CA ASP A 28 -2.36 -3.95 18.54
C ASP A 28 -2.48 -2.69 17.67
N GLY A 29 -2.90 -2.86 16.42
CA GLY A 29 -3.08 -1.81 15.44
C GLY A 29 -1.92 -1.66 14.46
N SER A 30 -0.77 -2.31 14.66
CA SER A 30 0.35 -2.24 13.71
C SER A 30 -0.02 -2.83 12.35
N VAL A 31 0.54 -2.27 11.27
CA VAL A 31 0.43 -2.82 9.93
C VAL A 31 1.07 -4.22 9.93
N ARG A 32 0.37 -5.17 9.32
CA ARG A 32 0.83 -6.55 9.22
C ARG A 32 1.41 -6.87 7.84
N GLU A 33 0.60 -6.75 6.79
CA GLU A 33 0.99 -7.09 5.42
C GLU A 33 -0.03 -6.55 4.41
N VAL A 34 0.36 -6.47 3.14
CA VAL A 34 -0.57 -6.27 2.03
C VAL A 34 -1.10 -7.64 1.62
N PHE A 35 -2.33 -7.97 1.98
CA PHE A 35 -2.87 -9.32 1.82
C PHE A 35 -4.39 -9.38 1.93
N HIS A 36 -5.03 -10.16 1.05
CA HIS A 36 -6.47 -10.43 1.16
C HIS A 36 -6.78 -11.63 2.06
N GLY A 37 -6.31 -12.82 1.67
CA GLY A 37 -6.73 -14.09 2.27
C GLY A 37 -7.94 -14.73 1.58
N PHE A 38 -8.34 -15.91 2.06
CA PHE A 38 -9.53 -16.62 1.57
C PHE A 38 -10.73 -16.32 2.48
N PRO A 39 -11.97 -16.21 1.97
CA PRO A 39 -12.39 -16.29 0.56
C PRO A 39 -12.01 -15.04 -0.24
N CYS A 40 -11.91 -15.12 -1.58
CA CYS A 40 -11.80 -13.95 -2.47
C CYS A 40 -12.60 -14.18 -3.76
N ASP A 41 -12.65 -13.19 -4.66
CA ASP A 41 -13.38 -13.32 -5.94
C ASP A 41 -13.03 -14.61 -6.67
N CYS A 42 -14.04 -15.17 -7.36
CA CYS A 42 -13.92 -16.45 -8.04
C CYS A 42 -12.70 -16.49 -8.99
N PHE A 43 -11.98 -17.62 -8.96
CA PHE A 43 -10.83 -17.92 -9.83
C PHE A 43 -9.61 -17.00 -9.64
N ARG A 44 -9.58 -16.20 -8.57
CA ARG A 44 -8.41 -15.40 -8.22
C ARG A 44 -7.47 -16.15 -7.28
N ILE A 45 -6.16 -15.90 -7.43
CA ILE A 45 -5.15 -16.33 -6.46
C ILE A 45 -5.21 -15.40 -5.25
N CYS A 46 -5.89 -15.82 -4.18
CA CYS A 46 -6.12 -15.03 -2.98
C CYS A 46 -4.88 -14.86 -2.07
N HIS A 47 -3.82 -15.64 -2.33
CA HIS A 47 -2.68 -15.76 -1.41
C HIS A 47 -1.46 -14.88 -1.77
N ARG A 48 -1.59 -14.01 -2.77
CA ARG A 48 -0.57 -13.02 -3.13
C ARG A 48 -0.43 -11.99 -2.01
N ARG A 49 0.81 -11.67 -1.63
CA ARG A 49 1.13 -10.75 -0.53
C ARG A 49 2.37 -9.91 -0.82
N ALA A 50 2.54 -8.83 -0.06
CA ALA A 50 3.75 -8.03 0.01
C ALA A 50 3.92 -7.42 1.42
N ILE A 51 5.16 -7.03 1.72
CA ILE A 51 5.44 -6.12 2.85
C ILE A 51 4.97 -4.71 2.42
N LEU A 52 4.29 -3.98 3.31
CA LEU A 52 3.71 -2.68 2.94
C LEU A 52 4.79 -1.66 2.52
N SER A 53 5.94 -1.65 3.20
CA SER A 53 7.07 -0.78 2.84
C SER A 53 7.53 -0.99 1.40
N ASP A 54 7.75 -2.24 1.00
CA ASP A 54 8.19 -2.61 -0.35
C ASP A 54 7.14 -2.26 -1.39
N TYR A 55 5.87 -2.49 -1.04
CA TYR A 55 4.74 -2.14 -1.91
C TYR A 55 4.67 -0.63 -2.15
N LEU A 56 4.75 0.18 -1.09
CA LEU A 56 4.70 1.64 -1.18
C LEU A 56 5.93 2.23 -1.88
N GLN A 57 7.13 1.69 -1.63
CA GLN A 57 8.33 2.09 -2.35
C GLN A 57 8.20 1.79 -3.85
N HIS A 58 7.65 0.64 -4.21
CA HIS A 58 7.42 0.31 -5.61
C HIS A 58 6.39 1.25 -6.25
N VAL A 59 5.29 1.56 -5.54
CA VAL A 59 4.31 2.57 -6.01
C VAL A 59 4.97 3.94 -6.19
N ARG A 60 5.84 4.36 -5.26
CA ARG A 60 6.61 5.61 -5.37
C ARG A 60 7.47 5.62 -6.63
N GLU A 61 8.21 4.54 -6.89
CA GLU A 61 9.08 4.44 -8.05
C GLU A 61 8.30 4.61 -9.36
N ILE A 62 7.21 3.86 -9.50
CA ILE A 62 6.42 3.90 -10.74
C ILE A 62 5.56 5.16 -10.89
N THR A 63 5.48 6.00 -9.87
CA THR A 63 4.75 7.28 -9.92
C THR A 63 5.69 8.49 -9.86
N ASP A 64 7.01 8.29 -9.81
CA ASP A 64 8.01 9.37 -9.88
C ASP A 64 8.38 9.67 -11.35
N PRO A 65 8.01 10.83 -11.90
CA PRO A 65 8.31 11.19 -13.29
C PRO A 65 9.82 11.36 -13.55
N ASN A 66 10.66 11.40 -12.51
CA ASN A 66 12.10 11.51 -12.63
C ASN A 66 12.82 10.16 -12.73
N ILE A 67 12.11 9.02 -12.62
CA ILE A 67 12.71 7.70 -12.74
C ILE A 67 12.37 7.11 -14.11
N GLU A 68 13.32 7.23 -15.03
CA GLU A 68 13.24 6.69 -16.39
C GLU A 68 12.93 5.17 -16.37
N ASP A 69 12.23 4.68 -17.39
CA ASP A 69 11.79 3.28 -17.60
C ASP A 69 10.86 2.65 -16.55
N SER A 70 10.62 3.33 -15.43
CA SER A 70 9.73 2.83 -14.36
C SER A 70 8.44 3.62 -14.23
N TYR A 71 8.41 4.88 -14.65
CA TYR A 71 7.26 5.76 -14.51
C TYR A 71 6.06 5.31 -15.37
N TYR A 72 4.93 5.05 -14.70
CA TYR A 72 3.64 4.73 -15.31
C TYR A 72 2.72 5.95 -15.23
N GLU A 73 2.78 6.82 -16.25
CA GLU A 73 2.01 8.07 -16.33
C GLU A 73 0.49 7.91 -16.10
N LYS A 74 -0.06 6.74 -16.43
CA LYS A 74 -1.50 6.46 -16.31
C LYS A 74 -1.93 6.07 -14.89
N MET A 75 -1.01 5.77 -13.97
CA MET A 75 -1.37 5.43 -12.60
C MET A 75 -1.64 6.71 -11.80
N LEU A 76 -2.91 6.94 -11.47
CA LEU A 76 -3.36 8.18 -10.82
C LEU A 76 -3.76 7.99 -9.36
N LEU A 77 -4.15 6.77 -8.97
CA LEU A 77 -4.70 6.50 -7.64
C LEU A 77 -4.25 5.14 -7.10
N GLN A 78 -3.76 5.14 -5.87
CA GLN A 78 -3.66 3.94 -5.04
C GLN A 78 -4.77 3.99 -3.99
N PHE A 79 -5.70 3.04 -4.07
CA PHE A 79 -6.74 2.83 -3.08
C PHE A 79 -6.28 1.76 -2.08
N LEU A 80 -6.35 2.04 -0.78
CA LEU A 80 -5.99 1.08 0.27
C LEU A 80 -7.28 0.61 0.97
N ASP A 81 -7.64 -0.66 0.80
CA ASP A 81 -8.73 -1.29 1.55
C ASP A 81 -8.20 -1.71 2.92
N LEU A 82 -8.62 -0.98 3.96
CA LEU A 82 -8.14 -1.18 5.33
C LEU A 82 -8.96 -2.26 6.01
N LYS A 83 -8.38 -3.45 6.18
CA LYS A 83 -9.03 -4.60 6.84
C LYS A 83 -9.01 -4.46 8.35
N LEU A 84 -9.74 -3.48 8.87
CA LEU A 84 -9.74 -3.08 10.28
C LEU A 84 -10.41 -4.10 11.22
N SER A 85 -11.07 -5.14 10.71
CA SER A 85 -11.75 -6.14 11.53
C SER A 85 -10.83 -6.90 12.49
N SER A 86 -9.54 -7.03 12.17
CA SER A 86 -8.54 -7.69 13.02
C SER A 86 -7.85 -6.75 14.01
N SER A 87 -8.05 -5.43 13.89
CA SER A 87 -7.43 -4.43 14.75
C SER A 87 -8.37 -4.04 15.91
N ASN A 88 -7.86 -4.15 17.14
CA ASN A 88 -8.55 -3.65 18.32
C ASN A 88 -8.20 -2.18 18.61
N ASN A 89 -7.25 -1.59 17.86
CA ASN A 89 -6.78 -0.23 18.04
C ASN A 89 -6.74 0.52 16.69
N LYS A 90 -7.91 0.95 16.21
CA LYS A 90 -8.06 1.66 14.93
C LYS A 90 -7.28 2.97 14.87
N ARG A 91 -7.08 3.63 16.02
CA ARG A 91 -6.26 4.85 16.10
C ARG A 91 -4.82 4.53 15.76
N GLU A 92 -4.24 3.51 16.39
CA GLU A 92 -2.87 3.11 16.07
C GLU A 92 -2.75 2.61 14.63
N SER A 93 -3.75 1.88 14.11
CA SER A 93 -3.77 1.49 12.69
C SER A 93 -3.68 2.67 11.73
N GLY A 94 -4.42 3.75 11.98
CA GLY A 94 -4.31 4.96 11.18
C GLY A 94 -2.93 5.62 11.30
N ARG A 95 -2.36 5.68 12.51
CA ARG A 95 -1.05 6.30 12.76
C ARG A 95 0.08 5.50 12.14
N ASP A 96 0.09 4.19 12.33
CA ASP A 96 1.13 3.31 11.81
C ASP A 96 1.09 3.24 10.28
N LEU A 97 -0.10 3.20 9.68
CA LEU A 97 -0.26 3.34 8.23
C LEU A 97 0.27 4.69 7.73
N ALA A 98 -0.07 5.79 8.41
CA ALA A 98 0.39 7.12 8.03
C ALA A 98 1.92 7.23 8.06
N LYS A 99 2.59 6.65 9.06
CA LYS A 99 4.06 6.55 9.12
C LYS A 99 4.60 5.83 7.88
N HIS A 100 4.08 4.64 7.56
CA HIS A 100 4.51 3.89 6.37
C HIS A 100 4.32 4.69 5.07
N VAL A 101 3.18 5.37 4.89
CA VAL A 101 2.93 6.21 3.71
C VAL A 101 3.92 7.37 3.64
N LEU A 102 4.12 8.07 4.75
CA LEU A 102 5.05 9.20 4.80
C LEU A 102 6.51 8.75 4.51
N GLU A 103 6.96 7.65 5.12
CA GLU A 103 8.32 7.12 5.00
C GLU A 103 8.60 6.48 3.64
N HIS A 104 7.67 5.66 3.13
CA HIS A 104 7.94 4.79 1.98
C HIS A 104 7.34 5.28 0.67
N LEU A 105 6.27 6.09 0.71
CA LEU A 105 5.66 6.67 -0.49
C LEU A 105 6.07 8.14 -0.69
N TRP A 106 5.97 8.99 0.34
CA TRP A 106 6.10 10.44 0.15
C TRP A 106 7.48 11.04 0.47
N SER A 107 8.37 10.32 1.15
CA SER A 107 9.70 10.81 1.53
C SER A 107 10.78 10.02 0.80
N LYS A 108 11.39 10.62 -0.22
CA LYS A 108 12.49 9.99 -0.98
C LYS A 108 13.72 9.75 -0.11
N ASP A 109 14.05 10.73 0.75
CA ASP A 109 15.35 10.81 1.43
C ASP A 109 15.27 10.80 2.97
N GLY A 110 14.10 10.54 3.57
CA GLY A 110 13.91 10.52 5.03
C GLY A 110 14.05 11.88 5.75
N ASN A 111 14.41 12.95 5.02
CA ASN A 111 14.73 14.26 5.58
C ASN A 111 13.51 15.15 5.90
N ARG A 112 12.31 14.74 5.48
CA ARG A 112 11.09 15.51 5.78
C ARG A 112 10.69 15.21 7.22
N LYS A 113 10.63 16.24 8.08
CA LYS A 113 10.14 16.08 9.47
C LYS A 113 8.69 15.57 9.41
N GLN A 114 8.49 14.32 9.77
CA GLN A 114 7.18 13.69 9.72
C GLN A 114 6.49 13.88 11.06
N GLU A 115 5.34 14.54 11.07
CA GLU A 115 4.54 14.73 12.28
C GLU A 115 3.23 13.96 12.14
N VAL A 116 3.25 12.67 12.50
CA VAL A 116 2.01 11.96 12.82
C VAL A 116 1.64 12.34 14.25
N SER A 117 0.83 13.40 14.40
CA SER A 117 0.47 13.97 15.71
C SER A 117 0.05 12.90 16.73
N ASP A 118 0.68 12.96 17.90
CA ASP A 118 0.28 12.21 19.10
C ASP A 118 -0.92 12.82 19.82
N ARG A 119 -1.28 14.07 19.47
CA ARG A 119 -2.28 14.89 20.15
C ARG A 119 -3.66 14.76 19.48
N LEU A 120 -4.69 14.73 20.33
CA LEU A 120 -6.12 14.82 19.98
C LEU A 120 -6.49 16.25 19.61
#